data_AF-A0AAW6SYA7-F1
#
_entry.id   AF-A0AAW6SYA7-F1
#
_cell.length_a   1.000
_cell.length_b   1.000
_cell.length_c   1.000
_cell.angle_alpha   90.00
_cell.angle_beta   90.00
_cell.angle_gamma   90.00
#
_symmetry.space_group_name_H-M   'P 1'
#
loop_
_entity.id
_entity.type
_entity.pdbx_description
1 polymer ?
#
loop_
_entity_poly.entity_id
_entity_poly.type
_entity_poly.pdbx_seq_one_letter_code
_entity_poly.pdbx_strand_id
1 'polypeptide(L)'
;MTVDEKERSLLQNNKKSDKQLFIKVNDVTSQKVGVPGKWDQTSYNASLVDGGQKYIIRIEGVLTLQRVSFEKVFTIELYCNEYGKIYYG
;
A
#
# COMPACT_ATOMS: atom_id res chain seq x y z
N MET A 1 5.48 2.18 -14.91
CA MET A 1 4.05 1.94 -14.59
C MET A 1 3.86 2.44 -13.19
N THR A 2 3.09 3.51 -13.02
CA THR A 2 2.86 4.10 -11.70
C THR A 2 1.43 3.76 -11.34
N VAL A 3 1.26 3.11 -10.20
CA VAL A 3 -0.04 2.79 -9.64
C VAL A 3 -0.32 3.85 -8.59
N ASP A 4 -1.49 4.48 -8.67
CA ASP A 4 -1.96 5.43 -7.66
C ASP A 4 -2.89 4.67 -6.72
N GLU A 5 -2.66 4.81 -5.42
CA GLU A 5 -3.25 3.94 -4.39
C GLU A 5 -3.95 4.79 -3.34
N LYS A 6 -5.19 4.42 -3.05
CA LYS A 6 -6.00 5.11 -2.06
C LYS A 6 -6.11 4.28 -0.79
N GLU A 7 -5.21 4.55 0.13
CA GLU A 7 -5.13 3.90 1.44
C GLU A 7 -5.95 4.64 2.51
N ARG A 8 -6.69 3.91 3.36
CA ARG A 8 -7.29 4.45 4.60
C ARG A 8 -6.69 3.75 5.83
N SER A 9 -5.68 4.38 6.44
CA SER A 9 -5.00 3.89 7.66
C SER A 9 -5.46 4.61 8.93
N LEU A 10 -5.58 3.89 10.05
CA LEU A 10 -5.81 4.47 11.38
C LEU A 10 -4.48 4.55 12.17
N LEU A 11 -4.23 5.68 12.85
CA LEU A 11 -3.01 5.93 13.63
C LEU A 11 -3.32 5.99 15.15
N GLN A 12 -2.44 5.45 16.00
CA GLN A 12 -2.52 5.57 17.45
C GLN A 12 -1.22 6.13 18.04
N ASN A 13 -1.35 7.00 19.05
CA ASN A 13 -0.21 7.49 19.83
C ASN A 13 0.13 6.48 20.93
N ASN A 14 1.36 5.96 20.93
CA ASN A 14 1.86 5.09 21.98
C ASN A 14 2.65 5.90 23.02
N LYS A 15 2.06 6.10 24.22
CA LYS A 15 2.67 6.89 25.32
C LYS A 15 4.00 6.33 25.85
N LYS A 16 4.36 5.08 25.50
CA LYS A 16 5.61 4.45 25.95
C LYS A 16 6.81 4.79 25.06
N SER A 17 6.58 5.27 23.84
CA SER A 17 7.64 5.52 22.85
C SER A 17 7.55 6.87 22.15
N ASP A 18 6.58 7.73 22.48
CA ASP A 18 6.31 9.04 21.84
C ASP A 18 6.26 8.98 20.29
N LYS A 19 5.86 7.83 19.75
CA LYS A 19 5.79 7.59 18.30
C LYS A 19 4.37 7.26 17.87
N GLN A 20 4.02 7.74 16.69
CA GLN A 20 2.77 7.44 16.04
C GLN A 20 2.90 6.10 15.30
N LEU A 21 2.03 5.16 15.65
CA LEU A 21 2.04 3.81 15.09
C LEU A 21 0.84 3.60 14.19
N PHE A 22 1.04 2.80 13.15
CA PHE A 22 -0.05 2.22 12.40
C PHE A 22 -0.79 1.19 13.24
N ILE A 23 -2.12 1.27 13.25
CA ILE A 23 -2.98 0.29 13.94
C ILE A 23 -3.48 -0.75 12.95
N LYS A 24 -4.00 -0.27 11.81
CA LYS A 24 -4.68 -1.10 10.83
C LYS A 24 -4.77 -0.40 9.47
N VAL A 25 -4.61 -1.17 8.40
CA VAL A 25 -5.08 -0.87 7.05
C VAL A 25 -6.37 -1.65 6.82
N ASN A 26 -7.43 -0.97 6.39
CA ASN A 26 -8.75 -1.59 6.25
C ASN A 26 -9.07 -1.99 4.81
N ASP A 27 -8.57 -1.24 3.83
CA ASP A 27 -8.84 -1.49 2.43
C ASP A 27 -7.73 -0.86 1.58
N VAL A 28 -7.20 -1.65 0.66
CA VAL A 28 -6.12 -1.28 -0.26
C VAL A 28 -6.68 -1.38 -1.66
N THR A 29 -6.68 -0.28 -2.39
CA THR A 29 -7.12 -0.26 -3.79
C THR A 29 -6.09 0.44 -4.66
N SER A 30 -5.86 -0.15 -5.82
CA SER A 30 -4.86 0.29 -6.78
C SER A 30 -5.51 0.59 -8.13
N GLN A 31 -5.02 1.65 -8.77
CA GLN A 31 -5.40 2.00 -10.13
C GLN A 31 -4.18 2.34 -10.97
N LYS A 32 -4.24 1.96 -12.25
CA LYS A 32 -3.18 2.23 -13.21
C LYS A 32 -3.16 3.70 -13.62
N VAL A 33 -1.99 4.33 -13.55
CA VAL A 33 -1.73 5.69 -14.05
C VAL A 33 -0.73 5.69 -15.20
N GLY A 34 -0.95 6.55 -16.20
CA GLY A 34 0.03 6.93 -17.24
C GLY A 34 0.16 6.01 -18.45
N VAL A 35 0.01 4.69 -18.32
CA VAL A 35 0.16 3.75 -19.46
C VAL A 35 -1.20 3.30 -20.00
N PRO A 36 -1.37 2.97 -21.31
CA PRO A 36 -2.57 2.33 -21.83
C PRO A 36 -2.83 0.96 -21.18
N GLY A 37 -4.04 0.41 -21.35
CA GLY A 37 -4.42 -0.91 -20.80
C GLY A 37 -5.39 -0.85 -19.63
N LYS A 38 -5.89 -2.03 -19.23
CA LYS A 38 -6.80 -2.23 -18.10
C LYS A 38 -6.02 -2.85 -16.95
N TRP A 39 -6.22 -2.35 -15.73
CA TRP A 39 -5.71 -2.95 -14.51
C TRP A 39 -6.89 -3.47 -13.69
N ASP A 40 -6.83 -4.72 -13.30
CA ASP A 40 -7.78 -5.36 -12.38
C ASP A 40 -7.00 -5.89 -11.18
N GLN A 41 -7.08 -5.19 -10.05
CA GLN A 41 -6.55 -5.71 -8.77
C GLN A 41 -7.32 -6.96 -8.38
N THR A 42 -6.60 -8.04 -8.07
CA THR A 42 -7.19 -9.31 -7.66
C THR A 42 -7.07 -9.56 -6.17
N SER A 43 -5.98 -9.09 -5.54
CA SER A 43 -5.75 -9.30 -4.12
C SER A 43 -4.88 -8.18 -3.54
N TYR A 44 -4.90 -8.08 -2.22
CA TYR A 44 -3.86 -7.42 -1.46
C TYR A 44 -3.58 -8.17 -0.16
N ASN A 45 -2.37 -8.01 0.35
CA ASN A 45 -1.98 -8.42 1.69
C ASN A 45 -1.20 -7.27 2.35
N ALA A 46 -1.63 -6.86 3.54
CA ALA A 46 -0.96 -5.83 4.31
C ALA A 46 -0.43 -6.43 5.61
N SER A 47 0.85 -6.21 5.89
CA SER A 47 1.52 -6.70 7.09
C SER A 47 2.17 -5.55 7.86
N LEU A 48 1.91 -5.52 9.16
CA LEU A 48 2.49 -4.56 10.09
C LEU A 48 3.83 -5.12 10.58
N VAL A 49 4.91 -4.38 10.38
CA VAL A 49 6.25 -4.77 10.83
C VAL A 49 6.86 -3.67 11.71
N ASP A 50 8.03 -3.94 12.30
CA ASP A 50 8.77 -3.03 13.17
C ASP A 50 7.92 -2.46 14.32
N GLY A 51 7.09 -3.31 14.92
CA GLY A 51 6.24 -2.96 16.05
C GLY A 51 5.17 -1.91 15.73
N GLY A 52 4.79 -1.76 14.45
CA GLY A 52 3.77 -0.79 14.02
C GLY A 52 4.28 0.45 13.33
N GLN A 53 5.58 0.54 13.04
CA GLN A 53 6.18 1.71 12.37
C GLN A 53 6.17 1.59 10.84
N LYS A 54 6.10 0.37 10.32
CA LYS A 54 6.13 0.10 8.89
C LYS A 54 4.97 -0.82 8.47
N TYR A 55 4.35 -0.49 7.34
CA TYR A 55 3.45 -1.36 6.62
C TYR A 55 4.13 -1.86 5.35
N ILE A 56 4.04 -3.16 5.11
CA ILE A 56 4.37 -3.75 3.80
C ILE A 56 3.06 -4.20 3.18
N ILE A 57 2.72 -3.60 2.05
CA ILE A 57 1.51 -3.90 1.30
C ILE A 57 1.93 -4.58 0.00
N ARG A 58 1.45 -5.79 -0.21
CA ARG A 58 1.66 -6.54 -1.44
C ARG A 58 0.35 -6.59 -2.22
N ILE A 59 0.35 -6.09 -3.43
CA ILE A 59 -0.82 -6.00 -4.31
C ILE A 59 -0.60 -6.90 -5.51
N GLU A 60 -1.61 -7.70 -5.82
CA GLU A 60 -1.62 -8.53 -7.02
C GLU A 60 -2.76 -8.10 -7.94
N GLY A 61 -2.55 -8.30 -9.22
CA GLY A 61 -3.58 -8.07 -10.21
C GLY A 61 -3.16 -8.43 -11.61
N VAL A 62 -4.06 -8.16 -12.54
CA VAL A 62 -3.89 -8.47 -13.95
C VAL A 62 -3.89 -7.17 -14.73
N LEU A 63 -2.82 -6.96 -15.51
CA LEU A 63 -2.76 -5.91 -16.50
C LEU A 63 -3.10 -6.48 -17.88
N THR A 64 -4.12 -5.94 -18.52
CA THR A 64 -4.48 -6.28 -19.90
C THR A 64 -4.06 -5.16 -20.85
N LEU A 65 -3.18 -5.49 -21.80
CA LEU A 65 -2.70 -4.61 -22.87
C LEU A 65 -3.02 -5.26 -24.22
N GLN A 66 -3.76 -4.57 -25.10
CA GLN A 66 -4.05 -5.06 -26.46
C GLN A 66 -4.54 -6.52 -26.49
N ARG A 67 -5.43 -6.90 -25.54
CA ARG A 67 -5.99 -8.25 -25.35
C ARG A 67 -5.03 -9.31 -24.79
N VAL A 68 -3.79 -8.95 -24.47
CA VAL A 68 -2.85 -9.82 -23.74
C VAL A 68 -2.87 -9.46 -22.26
N SER A 69 -2.99 -10.47 -21.41
CA SER A 69 -3.05 -10.30 -19.96
C SER A 69 -1.75 -10.73 -19.29
N PHE A 70 -1.32 -9.96 -18.30
CA PHE A 70 -0.11 -10.19 -17.53
C PHE A 70 -0.42 -10.09 -16.05
N GLU A 71 -0.10 -11.14 -15.29
CA GLU A 71 -0.09 -11.04 -13.83
C GLU A 71 1.03 -10.09 -13.40
N LYS A 72 0.72 -9.23 -12.44
CA LYS A 72 1.67 -8.31 -11.82
C LYS A 72 1.53 -8.34 -10.32
N VAL A 73 2.67 -8.15 -9.67
CA VAL A 73 2.80 -8.05 -8.22
C VAL A 73 3.57 -6.78 -7.93
N PHE A 74 3.05 -5.97 -7.02
CA PHE A 74 3.70 -4.78 -6.50
C PHE A 74 3.84 -4.91 -4.99
N THR A 75 4.95 -4.41 -4.46
CA THR A 75 5.16 -4.29 -3.02
C THR A 75 5.42 -2.84 -2.71
N ILE A 76 4.68 -2.30 -1.75
CA ILE A 76 4.79 -0.93 -1.29
C ILE A 76 5.10 -0.93 0.18
N GLU A 77 6.02 -0.06 0.55
CA GLU A 77 6.45 0.10 1.93
C GLU A 77 6.02 1.47 2.43
N LEU A 78 5.17 1.48 3.46
CA LEU A 78 4.72 2.69 4.13
C LEU A 78 5.43 2.81 5.46
N TYR A 79 5.99 3.99 5.71
CA TYR A 79 6.68 4.28 6.97
C TYR A 79 6.03 5.47 7.65
N CYS A 80 5.71 5.32 8.94
CA CYS A 80 5.27 6.42 9.79
C CYS A 80 6.50 7.01 10.48
N ASN A 81 6.77 8.31 10.26
CA ASN A 81 7.82 8.98 11.00
C ASN A 81 7.34 9.39 12.40
N GLU A 82 8.27 9.86 13.24
CA GLU A 82 7.98 10.31 14.62
C GLU A 82 6.95 11.45 14.72
N TYR A 83 6.65 12.15 13.62
CA TYR A 83 5.67 13.24 13.54
C TYR A 83 4.33 12.81 12.91
N GLY A 84 4.12 11.52 12.65
CA GLY A 84 2.87 11.04 12.07
C GLY A 84 2.73 11.17 10.56
N LYS A 85 3.78 11.56 9.86
CA LYS A 85 3.77 11.66 8.41
C LYS A 85 4.04 10.28 7.80
N ILE A 86 3.22 9.92 6.83
CA ILE A 86 3.36 8.69 6.05
C ILE A 86 4.24 8.97 4.83
N TYR A 87 5.25 8.13 4.63
CA TYR A 87 6.12 8.15 3.45
C TYR A 87 6.05 6.82 2.72
N TYR A 88 6.28 6.87 1.40
CA TYR A 88 6.27 5.74 0.48
C TYR A 88 7.71 5.41 0.06
N GLY A 89 8.09 4.14 0.11
CA GLY A 89 9.38 3.61 -0.36
C GLY A 89 9.20 2.59 -1.48
#